data_AF-A0AAV4HN19-F1
#
_entry.id   AF-A0AAV4HN19-F1
#
_cell.length_a   1.000
_cell.length_b   1.000
_cell.length_c   1.000
_cell.angle_alpha   90.00
_cell.angle_beta   90.00
_cell.angle_gamma   90.00
#
_symmetry.space_group_name_H-M   'P 1'
#
loop_
_entity.id
_entity.type
_entity.pdbx_description
1 polymer ?
#
loop_
_entity_poly.entity_id
_entity_poly.type
_entity_poly.pdbx_seq_one_letter_code
_entity_poly.pdbx_strand_id
1 'polypeptide(L)' 'MLKFYSYFKQATEGPCQSPKPGFWDVVNRKKWDAWAKLGDMEAEEAMLLYVDELKNVSKHVRTVYYPPEVRLTYQASLEV' A
#
# COMPACT_ATOMS: atom_id res chain seq x y z
N MET A 1 0.37 -5.37 -0.47
CA MET A 1 0.22 -5.73 0.96
C MET A 1 1.45 -5.43 1.80
N LEU A 2 2.66 -5.91 1.45
CA LEU A 2 3.86 -5.63 2.26
C LEU A 2 4.21 -4.14 2.39
N LYS A 3 3.96 -3.33 1.36
CA LYS A 3 4.11 -1.86 1.43
C LYS A 3 3.20 -1.21 2.48
N PHE A 4 1.92 -1.58 2.48
CA PHE A 4 0.99 -1.09 3.51
C PHE A 4 1.45 -1.47 4.91
N TYR A 5 1.91 -2.71 5.08
CA TYR A 5 2.49 -3.14 6.36
C TYR A 5 3.72 -2.31 6.75
N SER A 6 4.69 -2.13 5.84
CA SER A 6 5.92 -1.39 6.16
C SER A 6 5.64 0.07 6.50
N TYR A 7 4.82 0.76 5.70
CA TYR A 7 4.46 2.16 5.97
C TYR A 7 3.65 2.29 7.25
N PHE A 8 2.71 1.38 7.52
CA PHE A 8 1.97 1.37 8.78
C PHE A 8 2.92 1.24 9.98
N LYS A 9 3.83 0.26 9.96
CA LYS A 9 4.80 0.05 11.03
C LYS A 9 5.73 1.26 11.21
N GLN A 10 6.24 1.84 10.13
CA GLN A 10 7.08 3.04 10.20
C GLN A 10 6.32 4.25 10.76
N ALA A 11 5.06 4.44 10.36
CA ALA A 11 4.24 5.55 10.83
C ALA A 11 3.86 5.42 12.32
N THR A 12 3.66 4.20 12.83
CA THR A 12 3.22 3.99 14.23
C THR A 12 4.36 3.74 15.20
N GLU A 13 5.44 3.11 14.75
CA GLU A 13 6.55 2.64 15.59
C GLU A 13 7.91 3.23 15.20
N GLY A 14 7.98 3.97 14.07
CA GLY A 14 9.23 4.53 13.57
C GLY A 14 10.16 3.49 12.93
N PRO A 15 11.47 3.77 12.89
CA PRO A 15 12.48 2.89 12.29
C PRO A 15 12.49 1.48 12.88
N CYS A 16 12.78 0.49 12.04
CA CYS A 16 12.75 -0.92 12.42
C CYS A 16 13.88 -1.27 13.42
N GLN A 17 13.52 -1.49 14.68
CA GLN A 17 14.45 -1.92 15.75
C GLN A 17 14.31 -3.40 16.10
N SER A 18 13.38 -4.13 15.46
CA SER A 18 13.16 -5.55 15.73
C SER A 18 14.31 -6.41 15.19
N PRO A 19 14.69 -7.52 15.86
CA PRO A 19 15.69 -8.45 15.34
C PRO A 19 15.19 -9.13 14.06
N LYS A 20 16.12 -9.43 13.14
CA LYS A 20 15.80 -10.09 11.88
C LYS A 20 15.28 -11.52 12.12
N PRO A 21 14.09 -11.89 11.61
CA PRO A 21 13.56 -13.25 11.73
C PRO A 21 14.43 -14.32 11.06
N GLY A 22 14.34 -15.55 11.56
CA GLY A 22 15.03 -16.73 11.01
C GLY A 22 14.64 -17.01 9.56
N PHE A 23 15.52 -17.66 8.79
CA PHE A 23 15.30 -17.89 7.35
C PHE A 23 14.10 -18.79 7.03
N TRP A 24 13.70 -19.67 7.95
CA TRP A 24 12.55 -20.56 7.80
C TRP A 24 11.21 -19.83 7.97
N ASP A 25 11.20 -18.66 8.64
CA ASP A 25 10.00 -17.83 8.81
C ASP A 25 9.88 -16.82 7.67
N VAL A 26 9.51 -17.33 6.49
CA VAL A 26 9.47 -16.56 5.24
C VAL A 26 8.51 -15.37 5.34
N VAL A 27 7.37 -15.53 6.03
CA VAL A 27 6.34 -14.49 6.11
C VAL A 27 6.83 -13.33 6.97
N ASN A 28 7.30 -13.60 8.19
CA ASN A 28 7.77 -12.54 9.06
C ASN A 28 9.07 -11.93 8.54
N ARG A 29 9.93 -12.73 7.91
CA ARG A 29 11.12 -12.20 7.25
C ARG A 29 10.78 -11.21 6.13
N LYS A 30 9.80 -11.50 5.27
CA LYS A 30 9.36 -10.55 4.22
C LYS A 30 8.75 -9.27 4.80
N LYS A 31 7.98 -9.38 5.88
CA LYS A 31 7.43 -8.22 6.61
C LYS A 31 8.54 -7.37 7.20
N TRP A 32 9.48 -8.01 7.90
CA TRP A 32 10.64 -7.37 8.49
C TRP A 32 11.51 -6.71 7.42
N ASP A 33 11.84 -7.41 6.33
CA ASP A 33 12.64 -6.87 5.24
C ASP A 33 11.95 -5.66 4.58
N ALA A 34 10.62 -5.66 4.48
CA ALA A 34 9.88 -4.52 3.94
C ALA A 34 9.93 -3.29 4.87
N TRP A 35 9.81 -3.49 6.19
CA TRP A 35 9.90 -2.40 7.17
C TRP A 35 11.33 -1.89 7.34
N ALA A 36 12.31 -2.79 7.48
CA ALA A 36 13.72 -2.44 7.62
C ALA A 36 14.27 -1.63 6.41
N LYS A 37 13.74 -1.87 5.21
CA LYS A 37 14.09 -1.10 4.00
C LYS A 37 13.71 0.38 4.06
N LEU A 38 12.79 0.78 4.93
CA LEU A 38 12.39 2.19 5.08
C LEU A 38 13.41 3.00 5.89
N GLY A 39 14.30 2.35 6.63
CA GLY A 39 15.37 3.02 7.40
C GLY A 39 14.81 4.08 8.35
N ASP A 40 15.37 5.29 8.25
CA ASP A 40 15.08 6.42 9.13
C ASP A 40 13.94 7.33 8.60
N MET A 41 13.11 6.81 7.69
CA MET A 41 11.94 7.53 7.17
C MET A 41 11.07 8.09 8.29
N GLU A 42 10.68 9.36 8.18
CA GLU A 42 9.83 10.01 9.17
C GLU A 42 8.41 9.45 9.15
N ALA A 43 7.74 9.51 10.31
CA ALA A 43 6.38 8.99 10.44
C ALA A 43 5.39 9.68 9.49
N GLU A 44 5.52 10.99 9.30
CA GLU A 44 4.65 11.76 8.39
C GLU A 44 4.83 11.33 6.94
N GLU A 45 6.08 11.13 6.50
CA GLU A 45 6.38 10.61 5.15
C GLU A 45 5.77 9.21 4.95
N ALA A 46 5.90 8.33 5.94
CA ALA A 46 5.30 6.99 5.88
C ALA A 46 3.76 7.04 5.77
N MET A 47 3.10 7.95 6.47
CA MET A 47 1.64 8.15 6.36
C MET A 47 1.23 8.63 4.96
N LEU A 48 1.97 9.58 4.38
CA LEU A 48 1.72 10.07 3.03
C LEU A 48 1.86 8.95 1.99
N LEU A 49 2.92 8.16 2.08
CA LEU A 49 3.16 7.03 1.19
C LEU A 49 2.11 5.93 1.35
N TYR A 50 1.60 5.69 2.56
CA TYR A 50 0.49 4.78 2.78
C TYR A 50 -0.77 5.21 2.02
N VAL A 51 -1.12 6.50 2.12
CA VAL A 51 -2.28 7.07 1.44
C VAL A 51 -2.10 7.05 -0.08
N ASP A 52 -0.88 7.32 -0.58
CA ASP A 52 -0.59 7.25 -2.01
C ASP A 52 -0.75 5.83 -2.56
N GLU A 53 -0.21 4.83 -1.87
CA GLU A 53 -0.37 3.43 -2.26
C GLU A 53 -1.86 3.02 -2.28
N LEU A 54 -2.67 3.52 -1.32
CA LEU A 54 -4.11 3.28 -1.30
C LEU A 54 -4.82 3.92 -2.52
N LYS A 55 -4.44 5.15 -2.89
CA LYS A 55 -4.97 5.81 -4.09
C LYS A 55 -4.63 5.02 -5.35
N ASN A 56 -3.41 4.50 -5.44
CA ASN A 56 -2.96 3.68 -6.57
C ASN A 56 -3.78 2.38 -6.68
N VAL A 57 -3.99 1.68 -5.56
CA VAL A 57 -4.84 0.48 -5.52
C VAL A 57 -6.28 0.83 -5.89
N SER A 58 -6.84 1.91 -5.36
CA SER A 58 -8.19 2.37 -5.68
C SER A 58 -8.36 2.69 -7.17
N LYS A 59 -7.39 3.37 -7.78
CA LYS A 59 -7.37 3.66 -9.22
C LYS A 59 -7.31 2.38 -10.05
N HIS A 60 -6.46 1.43 -9.64
CA HIS A 60 -6.36 0.14 -10.32
C HIS A 60 -7.67 -0.64 -10.25
N VAL A 61 -8.26 -0.77 -9.06
CA VAL A 61 -9.57 -1.42 -8.85
C VAL A 61 -10.64 -0.74 -9.72
N ARG A 62 -10.73 0.59 -9.69
CA ARG A 62 -11.67 1.33 -10.55
C ARG A 62 -11.48 1.00 -12.02
N THR A 63 -10.23 0.98 -12.50
CA THR A 63 -9.93 0.73 -13.91
C THR A 63 -10.27 -0.69 -14.33
N VAL A 64 -10.05 -1.68 -13.45
CA VAL A 64 -10.31 -3.10 -13.73
C VAL A 64 -11.81 -3.43 -13.71
N TYR A 65 -12.55 -2.91 -12.72
CA TYR A 65 -13.99 -3.25 -12.56
C TYR A 65 -14.93 -2.29 -13.30
N TYR A 66 -14.52 -1.04 -13.50
CA TYR A 66 -15.30 -0.01 -14.18
C TYR A 66 -14.42 0.68 -15.24
N PRO A 67 -14.06 -0.05 -16.31
CA PRO A 67 -13.24 0.52 -17.37
C PRO A 67 -13.93 1.74 -18.00
N PRO A 68 -13.17 2.74 -18.47
CA PRO A 68 -13.72 4.01 -18.98
C PRO A 68 -14.81 3.84 -20.04
N GLU A 69 -14.71 2.77 -20.84
CA GLU A 69 -15.63 2.41 -21.92
C GLU A 69 -17.04 2.12 -21.41
N VAL A 70 -17.12 1.42 -20.27
CA VAL A 70 -18.37 1.08 -19.60
C VAL A 70 -18.97 2.27 -18.84
N ARG A 71 -18.13 3.23 -18.41
CA ARG A 71 -18.60 4.45 -17.75
C ARG A 71 -19.41 5.35 -18.70
N LEU A 72 -18.96 5.45 -19.96
CA LEU A 72 -19.64 6.23 -21.00
C LEU A 72 -21.02 5.63 -21.34
N THR A 73 -21.14 4.30 -21.36
CA THR A 73 -22.42 3.65 -21.65
C THR A 73 -23.45 3.88 -20.53
N TYR A 74 -23.03 3.87 -19.26
CA TYR A 74 -23.95 4.15 -18.14
C TYR A 74 -24.39 5.61 -18.09
N GLN A 75 -23.49 6.56 -18.39
CA GLN A 75 -23.83 7.98 -18.45
C GLN A 75 -24.79 8.27 -19.61
N ALA A 76 -24.53 7.71 -20.79
CA ALA A 76 -25.42 7.85 -21.94
C ALA A 76 -26.81 7.24 -21.71
N SER A 77 -26.91 6.13 -20.95
CA SER A 77 -28.21 5.50 -20.63
C SER A 77 -29.06 6.24 -19.59
N LEU A 78 -28.47 7.16 -18.82
CA LEU A 78 -29.18 7.97 -17.81
C LEU A 78 -29.59 9.34 -18.35
N GLU A 79 -29.08 9.74 -19.52
CA GLU A 79 -29.39 11.00 -20.21
C GLU A 79 -30.47 10.83 -21.30
N VAL A 80 -31.05 9.62 -21.44
CA VAL A 80 -32.20 9.29 -22.32
C VAL A 80 -33.44 9.05 -21.48
#